data_AF-A0A3B5QIA9-F1
#
_entry.id   AF-A0A3B5QIA9-F1
#
_cell.length_a   1.000
_cell.length_b   1.000
_cell.length_c   1.000
_cell.angle_alpha   90.00
_cell.angle_beta   90.00
_cell.angle_gamma   90.00
#
_symmetry.space_group_name_H-M   'P 1'
#
loop_
_entity.id
_entity.type
_entity.pdbx_description
1 polymer ?
#
loop_
_entity_poly.entity_id
_entity_poly.type
_entity_poly.pdbx_seq_one_letter_code
_entity_poly.pdbx_strand_id
1 'polypeptide(L)'
;MASPFLSCLGLCMIISVLALPPTEPPLVRDHPFVVIWNAPTDQCKQLEIPLDTAAFQAVTTPSAVPGQFLTIFYEDRLGLYPKVDIIKHKIYKGGIPQNGNLTEHLAKAKRTIDHYISQDSSPGLAVIDWESWRPLWDQNWGSKHIYQKLSITHALHLAPFLTTKKISQTAKSQFELAGRRFMEKTISIGIGKRPSRRWGFYLLPDCFNYGWNKPGYTGRCSTKAQKQNNKLLWLWERSTALFPSVYLHMTLRNSPLAALYVRNRVQEALRVAALPKHLYTAPVYVYSRPLYRDQTQMFQTQTDLVNTLGESAALGASGVVIWGGTRDYNSKASCQALSEYLSSTLSPYVANVTAAAMLCSRLLCKGNGRCVRKNYNTAHYLHLNPSSFRILKASGKYVAVGLPSASDLSNWVENFTCQCYAGWSCFPKLRRPTQVQLIRV
;
A
#
# COMPACT_ATOMS: atom_id res chain seq x y z
N MET A 1 -70.51 -6.38 -22.66
CA MET A 1 -69.47 -5.36 -22.41
C MET A 1 -68.87 -5.65 -21.04
N ALA A 2 -67.64 -6.18 -20.99
CA ALA A 2 -66.79 -6.17 -19.81
C ALA A 2 -65.39 -6.65 -20.25
N SER A 3 -64.45 -5.72 -20.42
CA SER A 3 -63.03 -6.01 -20.61
C SER A 3 -62.37 -6.18 -19.24
N PRO A 4 -61.53 -7.20 -19.01
CA PRO A 4 -60.65 -7.20 -17.84
C PRO A 4 -59.35 -6.47 -18.19
N PHE A 5 -59.08 -5.39 -17.47
CA PHE A 5 -57.80 -4.69 -17.47
C PHE A 5 -56.71 -5.61 -16.90
N LEU A 6 -55.77 -6.06 -17.74
CA LEU A 6 -54.49 -6.58 -17.28
C LEU A 6 -53.62 -5.41 -16.82
N SER A 7 -53.49 -5.23 -15.51
CA SER A 7 -52.48 -4.36 -14.92
C SER A 7 -51.10 -5.00 -15.03
N CYS A 8 -50.34 -4.59 -16.04
CA CYS A 8 -48.94 -4.94 -16.21
C CYS A 8 -48.09 -4.18 -15.17
N LEU A 9 -47.89 -4.76 -13.98
CA LEU A 9 -46.92 -4.27 -13.00
C LEU A 9 -45.51 -4.56 -13.53
N GLY A 10 -44.94 -3.59 -14.25
CA GLY A 10 -43.53 -3.60 -14.62
C GLY A 10 -42.67 -3.58 -13.36
N LEU A 11 -42.07 -4.72 -13.00
CA LEU A 11 -40.96 -4.78 -12.06
C LEU A 11 -39.80 -3.97 -12.66
N CYS A 12 -39.68 -2.72 -12.24
CA CYS A 12 -38.48 -1.93 -12.45
C CYS A 12 -37.36 -2.60 -11.63
N MET A 13 -36.58 -3.47 -12.28
CA MET A 13 -35.30 -3.96 -11.76
C MET A 13 -34.38 -2.75 -11.60
N ILE A 14 -34.45 -2.10 -10.44
CA ILE A 14 -33.43 -1.16 -9.99
C ILE A 14 -32.16 -1.99 -9.87
N ILE A 15 -31.32 -1.95 -10.91
CA ILE A 15 -29.92 -2.36 -10.82
C ILE A 15 -29.31 -1.41 -9.80
N SER A 16 -29.33 -1.79 -8.52
CA SER A 16 -28.62 -1.07 -7.49
C SER A 16 -27.15 -1.20 -7.85
N VAL A 17 -26.59 -0.15 -8.45
CA VAL A 17 -25.14 0.04 -8.48
C VAL A 17 -24.75 0.11 -7.02
N LEU A 18 -24.30 -1.02 -6.45
CA LEU A 18 -23.86 -1.08 -5.07
C LEU A 18 -22.82 0.02 -4.87
N ALA A 19 -23.17 1.03 -4.08
CA ALA A 19 -22.27 2.12 -3.78
C ALA A 19 -20.99 1.54 -3.17
N LEU A 20 -19.82 2.00 -3.64
CA LEU A 20 -18.55 1.61 -3.05
C LEU A 20 -18.56 1.94 -1.55
N PRO A 21 -18.02 1.06 -0.68
CA PRO A 21 -17.94 1.37 0.74
C PRO A 21 -17.14 2.67 0.94
N PRO A 22 -17.57 3.56 1.84
CA PRO A 22 -16.80 4.75 2.17
C PRO A 22 -15.37 4.40 2.55
N THR A 23 -14.45 5.32 2.34
CA THR A 23 -13.04 5.17 2.72
C THR A 23 -12.64 6.29 3.66
N GLU A 24 -11.55 6.10 4.40
CA GLU A 24 -11.04 7.15 5.26
C GLU A 24 -10.77 8.46 4.49
N PRO A 25 -11.05 9.64 5.09
CA PRO A 25 -10.62 10.92 4.54
C PRO A 25 -9.11 10.98 4.23
N PRO A 26 -8.68 11.86 3.30
CA PRO A 26 -7.27 12.01 2.95
C PRO A 26 -6.36 12.25 4.14
N LEU A 27 -5.23 11.55 4.19
CA LEU A 27 -4.20 11.72 5.23
C LEU A 27 -3.57 13.12 5.19
N VAL A 28 -3.37 13.64 3.98
CA VAL A 28 -3.00 15.03 3.74
C VAL A 28 -4.22 15.75 3.18
N ARG A 29 -4.64 16.83 3.83
CA ARG A 29 -5.84 17.59 3.46
C ARG A 29 -5.83 17.91 1.97
N ASP A 30 -6.98 17.71 1.31
CA ASP A 30 -7.20 17.95 -0.11
C ASP A 30 -6.36 17.10 -1.09
N HIS A 31 -5.64 16.07 -0.61
CA HIS A 31 -4.84 15.16 -1.44
C HIS A 31 -5.43 13.73 -1.43
N PRO A 32 -6.36 13.40 -2.33
CA PRO A 32 -6.96 12.06 -2.44
C PRO A 32 -5.94 10.93 -2.62
N PHE A 33 -4.81 11.26 -3.23
CA PHE A 33 -3.68 10.38 -3.50
C PHE A 33 -2.40 11.11 -3.12
N VAL A 34 -1.57 10.50 -2.28
CA VAL A 34 -0.27 11.06 -1.86
C VAL A 34 0.89 10.16 -2.28
N VAL A 35 2.04 10.74 -2.59
CA VAL A 35 3.28 10.00 -2.81
C VAL A 35 4.29 10.41 -1.75
N ILE A 36 4.79 9.43 -1.01
CA ILE A 36 5.68 9.63 0.14
C ILE A 36 7.03 9.02 -0.20
N TRP A 37 8.10 9.81 -0.09
CA TRP A 37 9.45 9.33 -0.24
C TRP A 37 9.94 8.69 1.06
N ASN A 38 10.45 7.46 1.00
CA ASN A 38 11.03 6.74 2.14
C ASN A 38 12.28 5.96 1.70
N ALA A 39 13.31 6.69 1.24
CA ALA A 39 14.58 6.11 0.84
C ALA A 39 15.76 6.90 1.43
N PRO A 40 16.90 6.24 1.73
CA PRO A 40 18.06 6.91 2.30
C PRO A 40 18.76 7.75 1.23
N THR A 41 18.79 9.07 1.43
CA THR A 41 19.43 10.04 0.53
C THR A 41 20.52 10.85 1.21
N ASP A 42 20.92 10.45 2.42
CA ASP A 42 21.86 11.20 3.25
C ASP A 42 23.25 11.30 2.59
N GLN A 43 23.70 10.25 1.91
CA GLN A 43 24.92 10.30 1.09
C GLN A 43 24.83 11.35 -0.02
N CYS A 44 23.68 11.46 -0.70
CA CYS A 44 23.50 12.45 -1.77
C CYS A 44 23.51 13.87 -1.22
N LYS A 45 22.94 14.08 -0.02
CA LYS A 45 23.00 15.37 0.69
C LYS A 45 24.45 15.73 1.08
N GLN A 46 25.21 14.77 1.60
CA GLN A 46 26.63 14.99 1.95
C GLN A 46 27.49 15.31 0.72
N LEU A 47 27.14 14.76 -0.44
CA LEU A 47 27.78 15.05 -1.72
C LEU A 47 27.25 16.33 -2.39
N GLU A 48 26.36 17.07 -1.73
CA GLU A 48 25.73 18.31 -2.22
C GLU A 48 25.03 18.13 -3.58
N ILE A 49 24.54 16.92 -3.86
CA ILE A 49 23.78 16.64 -5.09
C ILE A 49 22.31 17.00 -4.84
N PRO A 50 21.73 17.96 -5.58
CA PRO A 50 20.35 18.37 -5.38
C PRO A 50 19.39 17.24 -5.77
N LEU A 51 18.35 17.03 -4.96
CA LEU A 51 17.31 16.04 -5.25
C LEU A 51 15.96 16.73 -5.36
N ASP A 52 15.35 16.70 -6.53
CA ASP A 52 14.03 17.32 -6.73
C ASP A 52 12.92 16.49 -6.08
N THR A 53 12.64 16.77 -4.82
CA THR A 53 11.63 16.07 -4.02
C THR A 53 10.35 16.89 -3.81
N ALA A 54 10.20 18.01 -4.53
CA ALA A 54 9.11 18.96 -4.33
C ALA A 54 7.71 18.41 -4.66
N ALA A 55 7.62 17.28 -5.37
CA ALA A 55 6.35 16.65 -5.72
C ALA A 55 5.81 15.68 -4.64
N PHE A 56 6.64 15.29 -3.67
CA PHE A 56 6.25 14.35 -2.62
C PHE A 56 5.62 15.09 -1.43
N GLN A 57 4.50 14.59 -0.93
CA GLN A 57 3.81 15.21 0.22
C GLN A 57 4.57 15.01 1.53
N ALA A 58 5.47 14.02 1.59
CA ALA A 58 6.41 13.86 2.68
C ALA A 58 7.71 13.20 2.18
N VAL A 59 8.84 13.67 2.71
CA VAL A 59 10.18 13.10 2.46
C VAL A 59 10.73 12.56 3.77
N THR A 60 10.96 11.26 3.81
CA THR A 60 11.39 10.51 4.99
C THR A 60 12.53 9.56 4.64
N THR A 61 13.17 9.00 5.65
CA THR A 61 14.23 8.00 5.53
C THR A 61 13.84 6.74 6.29
N PRO A 62 14.21 5.53 5.79
CA PRO A 62 14.03 4.32 6.56
C PRO A 62 14.96 4.23 7.77
N SER A 63 15.97 5.10 7.88
CA SER A 63 16.87 5.20 9.04
C SER A 63 16.10 5.39 10.35
N ALA A 64 16.76 5.03 11.46
CA ALA A 64 16.21 5.13 12.80
C ALA A 64 16.22 6.58 13.31
N VAL A 65 15.38 7.43 12.71
CA VAL A 65 15.23 8.84 13.07
C VAL A 65 13.82 9.09 13.61
N PRO A 66 13.68 9.69 14.82
CA PRO A 66 12.38 10.06 15.38
C PRO A 66 11.65 11.16 14.60
N GLY A 67 10.34 11.29 14.84
CA GLY A 67 9.57 12.46 14.43
C GLY A 67 9.23 12.53 12.94
N GLN A 68 9.43 11.45 12.19
CA GLN A 68 9.14 11.41 10.77
C GLN A 68 7.63 11.29 10.48
N PHE A 69 7.20 11.78 9.31
CA PHE A 69 5.83 11.59 8.82
C PHE A 69 5.49 10.10 8.68
N LEU A 70 6.41 9.33 8.09
CA LEU A 70 6.39 7.87 7.98
C LEU A 70 7.51 7.31 8.86
N THR A 71 7.14 6.51 9.85
CA THR A 71 8.09 5.73 10.65
C THR A 71 7.96 4.26 10.28
N ILE A 72 9.01 3.69 9.69
CA ILE A 72 9.11 2.25 9.41
C ILE A 72 9.91 1.58 10.52
N PHE A 73 9.43 0.44 11.00
CA PHE A 73 10.06 -0.37 12.03
C PHE A 73 10.50 -1.71 11.45
N TYR A 74 11.80 -1.83 11.15
CA TYR A 74 12.40 -3.11 10.78
C TYR A 74 12.36 -4.10 11.96
N GLU A 75 12.52 -5.38 11.64
CA GLU A 75 12.45 -6.52 12.56
C GLU A 75 13.24 -6.39 13.87
N ASP A 76 14.34 -5.64 13.88
CA ASP A 76 15.21 -5.42 15.02
C ASP A 76 14.87 -4.15 15.83
N ARG A 77 13.96 -3.30 15.32
CA ARG A 77 13.61 -2.01 15.91
C ARG A 77 12.39 -2.04 16.82
N LEU A 78 11.34 -2.78 16.46
CA LEU A 78 10.08 -2.82 17.22
C LEU A 78 9.95 -4.10 18.05
N GLY A 79 10.18 -3.97 19.36
CA GLY A 79 10.06 -5.07 20.30
C GLY A 79 11.19 -6.09 20.19
N LEU A 80 10.88 -7.33 20.57
CA LEU A 80 11.77 -8.49 20.53
C LEU A 80 11.17 -9.56 19.61
N TYR A 81 11.16 -9.28 18.31
CA TYR A 81 10.54 -10.15 17.32
C TYR A 81 11.30 -11.48 17.19
N PRO A 82 10.66 -12.65 17.45
CA PRO A 82 11.29 -13.96 17.28
C PRO A 82 11.59 -14.22 15.81
N LYS A 83 12.86 -14.52 15.49
CA LYS A 83 13.27 -14.78 14.11
C LYS A 83 14.50 -15.66 14.00
N VAL A 84 14.70 -16.18 12.80
CA VAL A 84 15.87 -16.98 12.41
C VAL A 84 16.57 -16.30 11.25
N ASP A 85 17.86 -16.05 11.42
CA ASP A 85 18.77 -15.66 10.34
C ASP A 85 19.42 -16.93 9.79
N ILE A 86 18.90 -17.39 8.65
CA ILE A 86 19.36 -18.62 8.00
C ILE A 86 20.76 -18.49 7.40
N ILE A 87 21.20 -17.27 7.06
CA ILE A 87 22.52 -17.03 6.46
C ILE A 87 23.58 -17.06 7.55
N LYS A 88 23.32 -16.38 8.67
CA LYS A 88 24.22 -16.35 9.83
C LYS A 88 24.03 -17.53 10.79
N HIS A 89 23.13 -18.47 10.47
CA HIS A 89 22.78 -19.60 11.31
C HIS A 89 22.43 -19.20 12.76
N LYS A 90 21.69 -18.09 12.94
CA LYS A 90 21.43 -17.51 14.25
C LYS A 90 19.95 -17.45 14.59
N ILE A 91 19.63 -17.89 15.80
CA ILE A 91 18.28 -17.83 16.38
C ILE A 91 18.17 -16.60 17.29
N TYR A 92 17.14 -15.78 17.08
CA TYR A 92 16.87 -14.59 17.87
C TYR A 92 15.55 -14.75 18.62
N LYS A 93 15.57 -14.43 19.93
CA LYS A 93 14.37 -14.27 20.77
C LYS A 93 13.42 -15.48 20.69
N GLY A 94 14.00 -16.69 20.70
CA GLY A 94 13.28 -17.97 20.64
C GLY A 94 13.09 -18.54 19.22
N GLY A 95 13.39 -17.77 18.16
CA GLY A 95 13.34 -18.21 16.77
C GLY A 95 11.95 -18.30 16.17
N ILE A 96 11.03 -18.95 16.88
CA ILE A 96 9.61 -19.12 16.50
C ILE A 96 8.72 -18.37 17.49
N PRO A 97 7.52 -17.91 17.07
CA PRO A 97 6.64 -17.11 17.91
C PRO A 97 6.27 -17.76 19.25
N GLN A 98 6.01 -19.08 19.26
CA GLN A 98 5.60 -19.80 20.47
C GLN A 98 6.73 -19.97 21.51
N ASN A 99 7.99 -19.73 21.13
CA ASN A 99 9.14 -19.68 22.04
C ASN A 99 9.48 -18.25 22.50
N GLY A 100 8.83 -17.23 21.93
CA GLY A 100 9.14 -15.83 22.23
C GLY A 100 8.51 -15.35 23.53
N ASN A 101 9.25 -14.54 24.29
CA ASN A 101 8.70 -13.83 25.45
C ASN A 101 7.89 -12.61 25.00
N LEU A 102 6.57 -12.79 24.90
CA LEU A 102 5.64 -11.75 24.46
C LEU A 102 5.60 -10.53 25.41
N THR A 103 5.73 -10.74 26.73
CA THR A 103 5.68 -9.63 27.69
C THR A 103 6.90 -8.71 27.52
N GLU A 104 8.10 -9.28 27.43
CA GLU A 104 9.33 -8.53 27.21
C GLU A 104 9.32 -7.83 25.83
N HIS A 105 8.81 -8.53 24.81
CA HIS A 105 8.60 -7.99 23.48
C HIS A 105 7.76 -6.71 23.51
N LEU A 106 6.59 -6.77 24.14
CA LEU A 106 5.65 -5.63 24.18
C LEU A 106 6.20 -4.48 25.03
N ALA A 107 6.91 -4.78 26.12
CA ALA A 107 7.57 -3.75 26.93
C ALA A 107 8.63 -2.98 26.13
N LYS A 108 9.45 -3.69 25.33
CA LYS A 108 10.41 -3.04 24.43
C LYS A 108 9.69 -2.28 23.30
N ALA A 109 8.67 -2.86 22.69
CA ALA A 109 7.90 -2.22 21.62
C ALA A 109 7.30 -0.88 22.10
N LYS A 110 6.72 -0.84 23.30
CA LYS A 110 6.20 0.38 23.93
C LYS A 110 7.26 1.48 24.02
N ARG A 111 8.45 1.16 24.55
CA ARG A 111 9.57 2.12 24.66
C ARG A 111 10.05 2.60 23.28
N THR A 112 10.16 1.69 22.31
CA THR A 112 10.50 2.03 20.92
C THR A 112 9.49 3.03 20.35
N ILE A 113 8.19 2.77 20.50
CA ILE A 113 7.13 3.66 19.99
C ILE A 113 7.22 5.04 20.64
N ASP A 114 7.47 5.09 21.96
CA ASP A 114 7.63 6.34 22.70
C ASP A 114 8.84 7.16 22.22
N HIS A 115 9.92 6.51 21.81
CA HIS A 115 11.10 7.18 21.30
C HIS A 115 10.91 7.72 19.87
N TYR A 116 10.49 6.88 18.91
CA TYR A 116 10.49 7.26 17.48
C TYR A 116 9.28 8.10 17.09
N ILE A 117 8.17 7.96 17.81
CA ILE A 117 6.96 8.75 17.60
C ILE A 117 6.70 9.45 18.93
N SER A 118 7.51 10.44 19.29
CA SER A 118 7.37 11.11 20.60
C SER A 118 6.09 11.95 20.71
N GLN A 119 5.63 12.51 19.59
CA GLN A 119 4.43 13.34 19.49
C GLN A 119 3.42 12.71 18.51
N ASP A 120 2.13 12.74 18.88
CA ASP A 120 1.01 12.25 18.06
C ASP A 120 0.03 13.35 17.63
N SER A 121 0.53 14.58 17.56
CA SER A 121 -0.26 15.77 17.20
C SER A 121 -0.56 15.86 15.70
N SER A 122 0.11 15.07 14.85
CA SER A 122 -0.06 15.10 13.40
C SER A 122 -0.32 13.72 12.81
N PRO A 123 -1.17 13.62 11.76
CA PRO A 123 -1.32 12.38 11.01
C PRO A 123 0.00 11.90 10.40
N GLY A 124 0.11 10.60 10.19
CA GLY A 124 1.26 9.99 9.52
C GLY A 124 1.14 8.49 9.42
N LEU A 125 2.19 7.85 8.93
CA LEU A 125 2.24 6.40 8.72
C LEU A 125 3.18 5.72 9.71
N ALA A 126 2.78 4.55 10.19
CA ALA A 126 3.59 3.71 11.06
C ALA A 126 3.60 2.28 10.51
N VAL A 127 4.72 1.86 9.94
CA VAL A 127 4.82 0.63 9.17
C VAL A 127 5.66 -0.38 9.94
N ILE A 128 5.10 -1.56 10.22
CA ILE A 128 5.83 -2.67 10.84
C ILE A 128 6.36 -3.57 9.74
N ASP A 129 7.67 -3.63 9.58
CA ASP A 129 8.33 -4.40 8.55
C ASP A 129 8.94 -5.68 9.13
N TRP A 130 8.06 -6.68 9.25
CA TRP A 130 8.38 -8.01 9.76
C TRP A 130 8.21 -9.05 8.67
N GLU A 131 9.35 -9.52 8.14
CA GLU A 131 9.34 -10.38 6.96
C GLU A 131 9.76 -11.81 7.26
N SER A 132 10.36 -12.10 8.42
CA SER A 132 10.97 -13.39 8.75
C SER A 132 10.01 -14.57 8.58
N TRP A 133 8.83 -14.51 9.18
CA TRP A 133 7.79 -15.53 9.08
C TRP A 133 6.43 -14.92 8.72
N ARG A 134 5.53 -15.75 8.15
CA ARG A 134 4.15 -15.37 7.82
C ARG A 134 3.19 -15.93 8.87
N PRO A 135 2.11 -15.24 9.25
CA PRO A 135 1.24 -15.66 10.36
C PRO A 135 0.47 -16.96 10.11
N LEU A 136 0.30 -17.38 8.85
CA LEU A 136 -0.32 -18.65 8.50
C LEU A 136 0.76 -19.72 8.26
N TRP A 137 0.60 -20.89 8.88
CA TRP A 137 1.51 -22.01 8.77
C TRP A 137 1.78 -22.39 7.32
N ASP A 138 0.68 -22.59 6.56
CA ASP A 138 0.72 -22.98 5.16
C ASP A 138 1.34 -21.88 4.28
N GLN A 139 1.64 -20.71 4.87
CA GLN A 139 2.34 -19.62 4.24
C GLN A 139 3.87 -19.63 4.34
N ASN A 140 4.44 -20.49 5.18
CA ASN A 140 5.87 -20.51 5.44
C ASN A 140 6.63 -21.50 4.54
N TRP A 141 6.51 -21.34 3.21
CA TRP A 141 7.26 -22.10 2.21
C TRP A 141 8.59 -21.43 1.82
N GLY A 142 9.40 -22.12 1.01
CA GLY A 142 10.71 -21.64 0.56
C GLY A 142 11.68 -21.54 1.73
N SER A 143 12.44 -20.44 1.81
CA SER A 143 13.36 -20.18 2.92
C SER A 143 12.67 -20.11 4.30
N LYS A 144 11.35 -19.89 4.34
CA LYS A 144 10.56 -19.83 5.59
C LYS A 144 10.16 -21.21 6.11
N HIS A 145 10.45 -22.29 5.39
CA HIS A 145 10.17 -23.66 5.85
C HIS A 145 10.91 -23.99 7.17
N ILE A 146 11.98 -23.26 7.49
CA ILE A 146 12.67 -23.41 8.79
C ILE A 146 11.74 -23.18 9.99
N TYR A 147 10.77 -22.26 9.89
CA TYR A 147 9.83 -21.99 10.98
C TYR A 147 8.89 -23.18 11.23
N GLN A 148 8.52 -23.90 10.17
CA GLN A 148 7.74 -25.13 10.28
C GLN A 148 8.57 -26.25 10.96
N LYS A 149 9.82 -26.44 10.51
CA LYS A 149 10.74 -27.44 11.10
C LYS A 149 10.96 -27.20 12.59
N LEU A 150 11.33 -25.97 12.98
CA LEU A 150 11.57 -25.62 14.38
C LEU A 150 10.31 -25.77 15.24
N SER A 151 9.14 -25.44 14.71
CA SER A 151 7.87 -25.62 15.41
C SER A 151 7.53 -27.11 15.63
N ILE A 152 7.82 -27.98 14.66
CA ILE A 152 7.65 -29.43 14.79
C ILE A 152 8.62 -29.98 15.84
N THR A 153 9.90 -29.59 15.80
CA THR A 153 10.89 -30.00 16.81
C THR A 153 10.48 -29.57 18.21
N HIS A 154 9.98 -28.34 18.36
CA HIS A 154 9.47 -27.84 19.63
C HIS A 154 8.28 -28.67 20.14
N ALA A 155 7.29 -28.94 19.29
CA ALA A 155 6.14 -29.77 19.67
C ALA A 155 6.54 -31.21 20.03
N LEU A 156 7.52 -31.78 19.32
CA LEU A 156 8.06 -33.11 19.61
C LEU A 156 8.74 -33.16 20.99
N HIS A 157 9.53 -32.14 21.34
CA HIS A 157 10.17 -32.06 22.66
C HIS A 157 9.15 -31.97 23.80
N LEU A 158 8.02 -31.27 23.60
CA LEU A 158 6.98 -31.14 24.61
C LEU A 158 6.15 -32.41 24.80
N ALA A 159 6.01 -33.24 23.76
CA ALA A 159 5.12 -34.39 23.79
C ALA A 159 5.66 -35.54 22.91
N PRO A 160 6.80 -36.16 23.27
CA PRO A 160 7.52 -37.11 22.39
C PRO A 160 6.73 -38.39 22.08
N PHE A 161 5.74 -38.73 22.89
CA PHE A 161 4.92 -39.93 22.75
C PHE A 161 3.75 -39.78 21.76
N LEU A 162 3.50 -38.58 21.23
CA LEU A 162 2.43 -38.34 20.27
C LEU A 162 2.81 -38.79 18.86
N THR A 163 1.81 -39.18 18.06
CA THR A 163 2.01 -39.52 16.66
C THR A 163 2.48 -38.31 15.85
N THR A 164 3.25 -38.56 14.77
CA THR A 164 3.76 -37.51 13.86
C THR A 164 2.65 -36.58 13.34
N LYS A 165 1.45 -37.13 13.08
CA LYS A 165 0.27 -36.35 12.67
C LYS A 165 -0.16 -35.39 13.76
N LYS A 166 -0.23 -35.84 15.02
CA LYS A 166 -0.64 -35.00 16.15
C LYS A 166 0.41 -33.96 16.50
N ILE A 167 1.70 -34.30 16.41
CA ILE A 167 2.82 -33.35 16.52
C ILE A 167 2.68 -32.24 15.49
N SER A 168 2.49 -32.58 14.21
CA SER A 168 2.37 -31.60 13.12
C SER A 168 1.17 -30.68 13.30
N GLN A 169 0.02 -31.21 13.74
CA GLN A 169 -1.17 -30.42 14.07
C GLN A 169 -0.93 -29.47 15.24
N THR A 170 -0.24 -29.95 16.29
CA THR A 170 0.09 -29.16 17.47
C THR A 170 1.05 -28.02 17.12
N ALA A 171 2.11 -28.31 16.37
CA ALA A 171 3.07 -27.32 15.88
C ALA A 171 2.40 -26.21 15.06
N LYS A 172 1.49 -26.59 14.14
CA LYS A 172 0.70 -25.64 13.36
C LYS A 172 -0.15 -24.73 14.26
N SER A 173 -0.91 -25.32 15.19
CA SER A 173 -1.80 -24.57 16.08
C SER A 173 -1.03 -23.60 16.98
N GLN A 174 0.07 -24.06 17.60
CA GLN A 174 0.92 -23.23 18.46
C GLN A 174 1.56 -22.08 17.69
N PHE A 175 2.09 -22.35 16.49
CA PHE A 175 2.72 -21.34 15.65
C PHE A 175 1.73 -20.25 15.22
N GLU A 176 0.57 -20.61 14.69
CA GLU A 176 -0.43 -19.63 14.23
C GLU A 176 -1.01 -18.83 15.40
N LEU A 177 -1.28 -19.47 16.54
CA LEU A 177 -1.77 -18.80 17.74
C LEU A 177 -0.75 -17.78 18.28
N ALA A 178 0.50 -18.20 18.44
CA ALA A 178 1.55 -17.32 18.95
C ALA A 178 1.89 -16.22 17.94
N GLY A 179 1.98 -16.54 16.64
CA GLY A 179 2.22 -15.58 15.57
C GLY A 179 1.16 -14.49 15.53
N ARG A 180 -0.13 -14.87 15.62
CA ARG A 180 -1.24 -13.91 15.76
C ARG A 180 -1.05 -13.04 17.00
N ARG A 181 -0.80 -13.62 18.18
CA ARG A 181 -0.64 -12.85 19.43
C ARG A 181 0.49 -11.82 19.34
N PHE A 182 1.62 -12.16 18.74
CA PHE A 182 2.74 -11.23 18.54
C PHE A 182 2.35 -10.06 17.63
N MET A 183 1.76 -10.35 16.47
CA MET A 183 1.37 -9.30 15.52
C MET A 183 0.24 -8.42 16.07
N GLU A 184 -0.86 -9.03 16.55
CA GLU A 184 -2.08 -8.34 16.99
C GLU A 184 -1.82 -7.46 18.22
N LYS A 185 -1.09 -7.94 19.23
CA LYS A 185 -0.83 -7.14 20.43
C LYS A 185 0.16 -6.00 20.16
N THR A 186 1.13 -6.21 19.26
CA THR A 186 2.11 -5.16 18.93
C THR A 186 1.47 -4.00 18.21
N ILE A 187 0.69 -4.28 17.15
CA ILE A 187 0.00 -3.22 16.42
C ILE A 187 -1.05 -2.51 17.30
N SER A 188 -1.72 -3.25 18.20
CA SER A 188 -2.70 -2.66 19.14
C SER A 188 -2.06 -1.66 20.10
N ILE A 189 -0.86 -1.93 20.61
CA ILE A 189 -0.11 -0.96 21.45
C ILE A 189 0.25 0.28 20.63
N GLY A 190 0.70 0.09 19.39
CA GLY A 190 0.99 1.19 18.46
C GLY A 190 -0.22 2.11 18.28
N ILE A 191 -1.36 1.54 17.91
CA ILE A 191 -2.61 2.26 17.67
C ILE A 191 -3.09 2.96 18.95
N GLY A 192 -3.13 2.27 20.08
CA GLY A 192 -3.60 2.86 21.34
C GLY A 192 -2.72 4.01 21.83
N LYS A 193 -1.42 3.97 21.54
CA LYS A 193 -0.48 5.03 21.93
C LYS A 193 -0.42 6.16 20.91
N ARG A 194 -0.62 5.86 19.62
CA ARG A 194 -0.47 6.79 18.49
C ARG A 194 -1.68 6.69 17.55
N PRO A 195 -2.89 7.05 18.01
CA PRO A 195 -4.12 6.97 17.22
C PRO A 195 -4.13 7.87 15.98
N SER A 196 -3.39 8.98 15.97
CA SER A 196 -3.24 9.83 14.78
C SER A 196 -2.40 9.17 13.67
N ARG A 197 -1.65 8.10 13.98
CA ARG A 197 -0.88 7.35 12.97
C ARG A 197 -1.70 6.21 12.37
N ARG A 198 -1.43 5.92 11.09
CA ARG A 198 -1.99 4.76 10.39
C ARG A 198 -1.01 3.60 10.41
N TRP A 199 -1.40 2.56 11.12
CA TRP A 199 -0.62 1.39 11.47
C TRP A 199 -0.96 0.20 10.58
N GLY A 200 0.07 -0.52 10.17
CA GLY A 200 -0.08 -1.74 9.39
C GLY A 200 1.25 -2.43 9.16
N PHE A 201 1.20 -3.63 8.61
CA PHE A 201 2.37 -4.43 8.29
C PHE A 201 2.74 -4.24 6.83
N TYR A 202 4.02 -3.97 6.57
CA TYR A 202 4.56 -4.00 5.21
C TYR A 202 4.29 -5.36 4.55
N LEU A 203 4.18 -5.34 3.22
CA LEU A 203 3.90 -6.47 2.32
C LEU A 203 2.47 -7.02 2.38
N LEU A 204 1.67 -6.72 3.42
CA LEU A 204 0.37 -7.35 3.63
C LEU A 204 -0.81 -6.48 3.13
N PRO A 205 -1.82 -7.09 2.45
CA PRO A 205 -1.83 -8.50 2.00
C PRO A 205 -0.87 -8.75 0.82
N ASP A 206 -0.40 -9.99 0.70
CA ASP A 206 0.26 -10.45 -0.52
C ASP A 206 -0.74 -11.24 -1.39
N CYS A 207 -0.64 -11.03 -2.70
CA CYS A 207 -1.43 -11.68 -3.75
C CYS A 207 -0.76 -12.97 -4.26
N PHE A 208 0.55 -13.11 -4.06
CA PHE A 208 1.40 -14.19 -4.60
C PHE A 208 1.29 -14.40 -6.12
N ASN A 209 0.99 -13.35 -6.87
CA ASN A 209 0.82 -13.36 -8.32
C ASN A 209 2.15 -13.26 -9.10
N TYR A 210 3.18 -13.99 -8.66
CA TYR A 210 4.54 -13.90 -9.21
C TYR A 210 4.76 -14.71 -10.51
N GLY A 211 3.74 -15.40 -11.01
CA GLY A 211 3.84 -16.31 -12.17
C GLY A 211 3.67 -15.65 -13.54
N TRP A 212 4.21 -14.44 -13.76
CA TRP A 212 4.05 -13.69 -15.02
C TRP A 212 4.74 -14.32 -16.23
N ASN A 213 5.65 -15.25 -16.01
CA ASN A 213 6.29 -16.04 -17.06
C ASN A 213 5.42 -17.20 -17.57
N LYS A 214 4.26 -17.46 -16.95
CA LYS A 214 3.36 -18.54 -17.37
C LYS A 214 2.39 -18.07 -18.46
N PRO A 215 2.09 -18.89 -19.48
CA PRO A 215 1.05 -18.59 -20.46
C PRO A 215 -0.30 -18.29 -19.78
N GLY A 216 -1.04 -17.31 -20.32
CA GLY A 216 -2.35 -16.93 -19.77
C GLY A 216 -2.29 -16.18 -18.44
N TYR A 217 -1.16 -15.55 -18.10
CA TYR A 217 -1.05 -14.75 -16.88
C TYR A 217 -2.06 -13.58 -16.86
N THR A 218 -2.95 -13.60 -15.87
CA THR A 218 -3.98 -12.55 -15.67
C THR A 218 -3.64 -11.56 -14.55
N GLY A 219 -2.55 -11.81 -13.81
CA GLY A 219 -2.21 -11.10 -12.59
C GLY A 219 -3.08 -11.40 -11.37
N ARG A 220 -4.23 -12.08 -11.53
CA ARG A 220 -5.18 -12.33 -10.45
C ARG A 220 -4.56 -13.12 -9.29
N CYS A 221 -4.91 -12.73 -8.07
CA CYS A 221 -4.57 -13.50 -6.89
C CYS A 221 -5.30 -14.85 -6.96
N SER A 222 -4.59 -15.92 -6.63
CA SER A 222 -5.21 -17.25 -6.64
C SER A 222 -6.34 -17.34 -5.59
N THR A 223 -7.34 -18.19 -5.84
CA THR A 223 -8.39 -18.49 -4.86
C THR A 223 -7.82 -18.97 -3.53
N LYS A 224 -6.67 -19.69 -3.57
CA LYS A 224 -5.94 -20.11 -2.37
C LYS A 224 -5.42 -18.90 -1.58
N ALA A 225 -4.78 -17.94 -2.25
CA ALA A 225 -4.28 -16.72 -1.62
C ALA A 225 -5.42 -15.90 -1.01
N GLN A 226 -6.52 -15.69 -1.75
CA GLN A 226 -7.69 -14.97 -1.24
C GLN A 226 -8.32 -15.65 0.00
N LYS A 227 -8.48 -16.98 -0.02
CA LYS A 227 -8.97 -17.75 1.13
C LYS A 227 -8.04 -17.65 2.34
N GLN A 228 -6.72 -17.66 2.12
CA GLN A 228 -5.74 -17.46 3.18
C GLN A 228 -5.81 -16.03 3.74
N ASN A 229 -5.90 -15.01 2.88
CA ASN A 229 -6.07 -13.63 3.31
C ASN A 229 -7.38 -13.44 4.09
N ASN A 230 -8.46 -14.16 3.76
CA ASN A 230 -9.69 -14.14 4.57
C ASN A 230 -9.48 -14.69 6.00
N LYS A 231 -8.58 -15.67 6.19
CA LYS A 231 -8.23 -16.18 7.54
C LYS A 231 -7.49 -15.16 8.39
N LEU A 232 -6.95 -14.12 7.77
CA LEU A 232 -6.29 -13.00 8.45
C LEU A 232 -7.25 -11.85 8.76
N LEU A 233 -8.57 -12.10 8.83
CA LEU A 233 -9.56 -11.09 9.21
C LEU A 233 -9.17 -10.32 10.48
N TRP A 234 -8.65 -11.02 11.50
CA TRP A 234 -8.16 -10.43 12.74
C TRP A 234 -7.06 -9.37 12.53
N LEU A 235 -6.27 -9.47 11.47
CA LEU A 235 -5.23 -8.52 11.14
C LEU A 235 -5.82 -7.29 10.45
N TRP A 236 -6.79 -7.49 9.56
CA TRP A 236 -7.46 -6.42 8.83
C TRP A 236 -8.34 -5.57 9.75
N GLU A 237 -9.04 -6.20 10.69
CA GLU A 237 -9.83 -5.52 11.74
C GLU A 237 -8.97 -4.66 12.66
N ARG A 238 -7.70 -5.02 12.84
CA ARG A 238 -6.78 -4.34 13.73
C ARG A 238 -5.92 -3.29 13.05
N SER A 239 -5.70 -3.40 11.75
CA SER A 239 -4.86 -2.46 11.00
C SER A 239 -5.63 -1.18 10.68
N THR A 240 -4.98 -0.02 10.82
CA THR A 240 -5.57 1.28 10.42
C THR A 240 -5.05 1.76 9.06
N ALA A 241 -4.14 1.03 8.42
CA ALA A 241 -3.79 1.11 7.00
C ALA A 241 -3.24 -0.22 6.49
N LEU A 242 -3.28 -0.43 5.18
CA LEU A 242 -2.65 -1.59 4.51
C LEU A 242 -1.49 -1.14 3.62
N PHE A 243 -0.42 -1.97 3.59
CA PHE A 243 0.84 -1.66 2.93
C PHE A 243 1.29 -2.77 1.97
N PRO A 244 0.51 -3.09 0.92
CA PRO A 244 0.92 -4.07 -0.07
C PRO A 244 2.15 -3.58 -0.83
N SER A 245 3.11 -4.46 -1.13
CA SER A 245 4.26 -4.13 -1.98
C SER A 245 3.97 -4.45 -3.44
N VAL A 246 4.33 -3.59 -4.37
CA VAL A 246 4.21 -3.80 -5.83
C VAL A 246 5.56 -3.62 -6.53
N TYR A 247 6.66 -3.92 -5.84
CA TYR A 247 8.01 -3.81 -6.40
C TYR A 247 8.09 -4.57 -7.74
N LEU A 248 8.42 -3.84 -8.80
CA LEU A 248 8.35 -4.32 -10.17
C LEU A 248 9.67 -4.98 -10.56
N HIS A 249 9.63 -6.24 -10.99
CA HIS A 249 10.82 -6.96 -11.44
C HIS A 249 11.25 -6.49 -12.85
N MET A 250 12.55 -6.51 -13.13
CA MET A 250 13.10 -6.01 -14.40
C MET A 250 12.53 -6.71 -15.65
N THR A 251 12.15 -7.99 -15.53
CA THR A 251 11.50 -8.75 -16.63
C THR A 251 10.11 -8.23 -17.00
N LEU A 252 9.50 -7.39 -16.17
CA LEU A 252 8.22 -6.75 -16.44
C LEU A 252 8.37 -5.33 -17.02
N ARG A 253 9.62 -4.87 -17.24
CA ARG A 253 9.91 -3.54 -17.76
C ARG A 253 9.14 -3.26 -19.06
N ASN A 254 8.40 -2.16 -19.08
CA ASN A 254 7.56 -1.72 -20.20
C ASN A 254 6.55 -2.78 -20.69
N SER A 255 6.26 -3.79 -19.87
CA SER A 255 5.36 -4.87 -20.25
C SER A 255 3.91 -4.53 -19.85
N PRO A 256 2.91 -4.85 -20.68
CA PRO A 256 1.50 -4.76 -20.25
C PRO A 256 1.21 -5.67 -19.04
N LEU A 257 2.03 -6.69 -18.80
CA LEU A 257 1.90 -7.57 -17.62
C LEU A 257 2.23 -6.85 -16.31
N ALA A 258 2.98 -5.74 -16.35
CA ALA A 258 3.25 -4.91 -15.18
C ALA A 258 1.95 -4.37 -14.58
N ALA A 259 1.05 -3.83 -15.42
CA ALA A 259 -0.24 -3.34 -14.98
C ALA A 259 -1.08 -4.47 -14.35
N LEU A 260 -1.09 -5.67 -14.94
CA LEU A 260 -1.81 -6.83 -14.38
C LEU A 260 -1.25 -7.25 -13.01
N TYR A 261 0.07 -7.26 -12.86
CA TYR A 261 0.75 -7.58 -11.61
C TYR A 261 0.38 -6.59 -10.50
N VAL A 262 0.47 -5.28 -10.77
CA VAL A 262 0.18 -4.23 -9.80
C VAL A 262 -1.32 -4.18 -9.48
N ARG A 263 -2.17 -4.15 -10.52
CA ARG A 263 -3.63 -4.03 -10.42
C ARG A 263 -4.22 -4.98 -9.40
N ASN A 264 -3.87 -6.26 -9.53
CA ASN A 264 -4.46 -7.30 -8.71
C ASN A 264 -3.94 -7.30 -7.26
N ARG A 265 -2.74 -6.77 -7.01
CA ARG A 265 -2.21 -6.57 -5.64
C ARG A 265 -2.94 -5.43 -4.94
N VAL A 266 -3.19 -4.33 -5.66
CA VAL A 266 -4.00 -3.20 -5.15
C VAL A 266 -5.44 -3.65 -4.92
N GLN A 267 -6.04 -4.37 -5.86
CA GLN A 267 -7.41 -4.91 -5.72
C GLN A 267 -7.55 -5.85 -4.51
N GLU A 268 -6.56 -6.71 -4.26
CA GLU A 268 -6.60 -7.59 -3.08
C GLU A 268 -6.50 -6.80 -1.77
N ALA A 269 -5.67 -5.75 -1.71
CA ALA A 269 -5.60 -4.85 -0.56
C ALA A 269 -6.93 -4.14 -0.32
N LEU A 270 -7.55 -3.58 -1.35
CA LEU A 270 -8.87 -2.94 -1.26
C LEU A 270 -9.96 -3.95 -0.84
N ARG A 271 -9.91 -5.18 -1.36
CA ARG A 271 -10.85 -6.24 -0.99
C ARG A 271 -10.74 -6.61 0.48
N VAL A 272 -9.53 -6.85 0.99
CA VAL A 272 -9.36 -7.24 2.41
C VAL A 272 -9.63 -6.08 3.37
N ALA A 273 -9.41 -4.82 2.95
CA ALA A 273 -9.78 -3.63 3.72
C ALA A 273 -11.30 -3.50 3.94
N ALA A 274 -12.11 -4.08 3.06
CA ALA A 274 -13.57 -4.09 3.16
C ALA A 274 -14.12 -5.28 3.96
N LEU A 275 -13.33 -6.34 4.20
CA LEU A 275 -13.79 -7.55 4.91
C LEU A 275 -14.29 -7.30 6.34
N PRO A 276 -13.65 -6.43 7.16
CA PRO A 276 -14.14 -6.15 8.51
C PRO A 276 -15.52 -5.51 8.59
N LYS A 277 -16.05 -4.96 7.48
CA LYS A 277 -17.34 -4.23 7.44
C LYS A 277 -17.44 -3.06 8.45
N HIS A 278 -16.32 -2.37 8.70
CA HIS A 278 -16.35 -1.09 9.41
C HIS A 278 -17.15 -0.04 8.62
N LEU A 279 -17.47 1.10 9.27
CA LEU A 279 -18.15 2.25 8.63
C LEU A 279 -17.42 2.79 7.40
N TYR A 280 -16.11 2.57 7.33
CA TYR A 280 -15.26 2.88 6.18
C TYR A 280 -14.12 1.89 6.06
N THR A 281 -13.55 1.76 4.86
CA THR A 281 -12.39 0.92 4.60
C THR A 281 -11.10 1.61 5.04
N ALA A 282 -10.17 0.82 5.58
CA ALA A 282 -8.82 1.30 5.88
C ALA A 282 -8.13 1.80 4.60
N PRO A 283 -7.38 2.92 4.65
CA PRO A 283 -6.63 3.42 3.50
C PRO A 283 -5.53 2.44 3.07
N VAL A 284 -5.28 2.36 1.77
CA VAL A 284 -4.21 1.54 1.17
C VAL A 284 -3.08 2.44 0.71
N TYR A 285 -1.87 2.21 1.23
CA TYR A 285 -0.64 2.88 0.81
C TYR A 285 0.31 1.86 0.20
N VAL A 286 0.44 1.90 -1.12
CA VAL A 286 1.16 0.87 -1.88
C VAL A 286 2.66 1.13 -1.81
N TYR A 287 3.45 0.13 -1.43
CA TYR A 287 4.92 0.23 -1.47
C TYR A 287 5.43 -0.01 -2.89
N SER A 288 6.15 0.97 -3.45
CA SER A 288 6.83 0.90 -4.75
C SER A 288 8.29 1.32 -4.61
N ARG A 289 9.08 1.22 -5.69
CA ARG A 289 10.49 1.65 -5.74
C ARG A 289 10.74 2.52 -6.97
N PRO A 290 11.68 3.48 -6.91
CA PRO A 290 12.16 4.17 -8.13
C PRO A 290 12.87 3.21 -9.07
N LEU A 291 13.56 2.21 -8.52
CA LEU A 291 14.34 1.19 -9.21
C LEU A 291 13.50 -0.06 -9.45
N TYR A 292 13.81 -0.85 -10.49
CA TYR A 292 13.31 -2.22 -10.56
C TYR A 292 13.85 -3.06 -9.40
N ARG A 293 13.06 -4.02 -8.95
CA ARG A 293 13.38 -4.92 -7.85
C ARG A 293 14.66 -5.72 -8.13
N ASP A 294 15.38 -6.04 -7.04
CA ASP A 294 16.56 -6.92 -7.01
C ASP A 294 17.80 -6.37 -7.77
N GLN A 295 17.84 -5.05 -8.01
CA GLN A 295 18.97 -4.33 -8.62
C GLN A 295 18.99 -2.85 -8.19
N THR A 296 20.09 -2.12 -8.46
CA THR A 296 20.32 -0.75 -7.96
C THR A 296 20.65 0.31 -9.02
N GLN A 297 20.55 -0.02 -10.31
CA GLN A 297 21.00 0.83 -11.43
C GLN A 297 19.85 1.35 -12.30
N MET A 298 18.88 0.49 -12.62
CA MET A 298 17.82 0.76 -13.59
C MET A 298 16.59 1.35 -12.90
N PHE A 299 16.30 2.61 -13.20
CA PHE A 299 15.06 3.26 -12.77
C PHE A 299 13.88 2.84 -13.64
N GLN A 300 12.68 2.84 -13.04
CA GLN A 300 11.43 2.57 -13.75
C GLN A 300 11.19 3.63 -14.82
N THR A 301 10.79 3.21 -16.01
CA THR A 301 10.39 4.15 -17.08
C THR A 301 9.09 4.86 -16.73
N GLN A 302 8.77 5.94 -17.44
CA GLN A 302 7.44 6.58 -17.31
C GLN A 302 6.30 5.59 -17.57
N THR A 303 6.44 4.67 -18.53
CA THR A 303 5.46 3.59 -18.78
C THR A 303 5.23 2.73 -17.54
N ASP A 304 6.30 2.38 -16.82
CA ASP A 304 6.16 1.58 -15.61
C ASP A 304 5.69 2.38 -14.39
N LEU A 305 5.95 3.69 -14.35
CA LEU A 305 5.31 4.60 -13.39
C LEU A 305 3.79 4.69 -13.62
N VAL A 306 3.34 4.66 -14.87
CA VAL A 306 1.92 4.51 -15.22
C VAL A 306 1.38 3.18 -14.68
N ASN A 307 2.08 2.09 -14.95
CA ASN A 307 1.66 0.74 -14.53
C ASN A 307 1.78 0.49 -13.01
N THR A 308 2.48 1.34 -12.25
CA THR A 308 2.65 1.23 -10.80
C THR A 308 1.88 2.30 -10.03
N LEU A 309 2.37 3.54 -10.04
CA LEU A 309 1.76 4.68 -9.33
C LEU A 309 0.43 5.08 -9.96
N GLY A 310 0.37 5.16 -11.29
CA GLY A 310 -0.85 5.51 -12.01
C GLY A 310 -1.96 4.49 -11.80
N GLU A 311 -1.61 3.20 -11.90
CA GLU A 311 -2.52 2.09 -11.65
C GLU A 311 -3.03 2.12 -10.20
N SER A 312 -2.16 2.39 -9.23
CA SER A 312 -2.56 2.51 -7.81
C SER A 312 -3.55 3.64 -7.58
N ALA A 313 -3.29 4.84 -8.13
CA ALA A 313 -4.17 6.00 -8.00
C ALA A 313 -5.55 5.74 -8.64
N ALA A 314 -5.57 5.21 -9.86
CA ALA A 314 -6.81 4.97 -10.59
C ALA A 314 -7.70 3.90 -9.95
N LEU A 315 -7.12 2.93 -9.24
CA LEU A 315 -7.87 1.89 -8.51
C LEU A 315 -8.38 2.36 -7.14
N GLY A 316 -8.02 3.57 -6.69
CA GLY A 316 -8.51 4.14 -5.44
C GLY A 316 -7.59 3.92 -4.23
N ALA A 317 -6.30 3.58 -4.42
CA ALA A 317 -5.34 3.62 -3.31
C ALA A 317 -5.24 5.04 -2.73
N SER A 318 -4.97 5.17 -1.43
CA SER A 318 -4.79 6.47 -0.77
C SER A 318 -3.42 7.09 -1.06
N GLY A 319 -2.45 6.28 -1.50
CA GLY A 319 -1.15 6.77 -1.86
C GLY A 319 -0.15 5.68 -2.17
N VAL A 320 1.08 6.11 -2.42
CA VAL A 320 2.24 5.25 -2.66
C VAL A 320 3.39 5.66 -1.75
N VAL A 321 4.05 4.68 -1.14
CA VAL A 321 5.33 4.86 -0.47
C VAL A 321 6.44 4.43 -1.43
N ILE A 322 7.31 5.37 -1.78
CA ILE A 322 8.48 5.14 -2.64
C ILE A 322 9.65 4.77 -1.73
N TRP A 323 9.94 3.49 -1.63
CA TRP A 323 10.99 2.96 -0.76
C TRP A 323 12.31 2.76 -1.51
N GLY A 324 13.42 2.91 -0.80
CA GLY A 324 14.75 2.58 -1.30
C GLY A 324 15.64 1.95 -0.23
N GLY A 325 16.55 1.09 -0.68
CA GLY A 325 17.52 0.40 0.15
C GLY A 325 18.79 1.22 0.38
N THR A 326 19.56 0.87 1.40
CA THR A 326 20.82 1.55 1.75
C THR A 326 21.91 1.47 0.68
N ARG A 327 21.79 0.53 -0.27
CA ARG A 327 22.73 0.37 -1.39
C ARG A 327 22.31 1.12 -2.65
N ASP A 328 21.09 1.66 -2.69
CA ASP A 328 20.54 2.25 -3.91
C ASP A 328 21.28 3.55 -4.28
N TYR A 329 21.56 4.39 -3.29
CA TYR A 329 22.07 5.76 -3.47
C TYR A 329 23.32 6.03 -2.62
N ASN A 330 24.28 5.10 -2.63
CA ASN A 330 25.48 5.13 -1.78
C ASN A 330 26.76 5.61 -2.48
N SER A 331 26.66 6.15 -3.70
CA SER A 331 27.82 6.63 -4.47
C SER A 331 27.49 7.94 -5.19
N LYS A 332 28.51 8.69 -5.60
CA LYS A 332 28.33 9.90 -6.40
C LYS A 332 27.55 9.63 -7.68
N ALA A 333 27.90 8.56 -8.39
CA ALA A 333 27.24 8.16 -9.63
C ALA A 333 25.75 7.81 -9.40
N SER A 334 25.42 7.00 -8.39
CA SER A 334 24.02 6.65 -8.12
C SER A 334 23.19 7.83 -7.60
N CYS A 335 23.79 8.77 -6.86
CA CYS A 335 23.14 10.01 -6.47
C CYS A 335 22.89 10.96 -7.67
N GLN A 336 23.85 11.08 -8.59
CA GLN A 336 23.67 11.87 -9.83
C GLN A 336 22.56 11.26 -10.69
N ALA A 337 22.57 9.94 -10.89
CA ALA A 337 21.52 9.24 -11.62
C ALA A 337 20.13 9.41 -10.96
N LEU A 338 20.05 9.38 -9.62
CA LEU A 338 18.82 9.67 -8.90
C LEU A 338 18.35 11.12 -9.12
N SER A 339 19.26 12.10 -9.02
CA SER A 339 18.95 13.52 -9.26
C SER A 339 18.35 13.75 -10.65
N GLU A 340 18.99 13.18 -11.67
CA GLU A 340 18.53 13.24 -13.06
C GLU A 340 17.17 12.57 -13.22
N TYR A 341 16.98 11.38 -12.64
CA TYR A 341 15.72 10.65 -12.72
C TYR A 341 14.56 11.36 -12.02
N LEU A 342 14.81 11.94 -10.83
CA LEU A 342 13.81 12.74 -10.11
C LEU A 342 13.36 13.93 -10.97
N SER A 343 14.31 14.69 -11.49
CA SER A 343 14.02 15.93 -12.22
C SER A 343 13.36 15.68 -13.57
N SER A 344 13.82 14.65 -14.30
CA SER A 344 13.35 14.37 -15.67
C SER A 344 12.06 13.54 -15.71
N THR A 345 11.86 12.63 -14.76
CA THR A 345 10.85 11.57 -14.88
C THR A 345 9.95 11.48 -13.66
N LEU A 346 10.50 11.15 -12.49
CA LEU A 346 9.68 10.76 -11.34
C LEU A 346 8.89 11.93 -10.75
N SER A 347 9.52 13.07 -10.46
CA SER A 347 8.85 14.19 -9.81
C SER A 347 7.80 14.87 -10.71
N PRO A 348 8.06 15.11 -12.01
CA PRO A 348 7.01 15.55 -12.94
C PRO A 348 5.83 14.56 -13.04
N TYR A 349 6.10 13.26 -13.04
CA TYR A 349 5.06 12.24 -13.08
C TYR A 349 4.22 12.22 -11.79
N VAL A 350 4.86 12.28 -10.62
CA VAL A 350 4.20 12.38 -9.31
C VAL A 350 3.32 13.62 -9.25
N ALA A 351 3.80 14.76 -9.75
CA ALA A 351 3.02 15.98 -9.84
C ALA A 351 1.79 15.82 -10.73
N ASN A 352 1.92 15.15 -11.88
CA ASN A 352 0.81 14.89 -12.79
C ASN A 352 -0.30 14.07 -12.12
N VAL A 353 0.03 12.88 -11.62
CA VAL A 353 -0.95 11.95 -11.06
C VAL A 353 -1.62 12.51 -9.81
N THR A 354 -0.87 13.22 -8.97
CA THR A 354 -1.40 13.87 -7.76
C THR A 354 -2.37 14.98 -8.12
N ALA A 355 -1.98 15.90 -9.02
CA ALA A 355 -2.85 16.98 -9.45
C ALA A 355 -4.11 16.47 -10.17
N ALA A 356 -3.99 15.42 -10.99
CA ALA A 356 -5.13 14.77 -11.63
C ALA A 356 -6.12 14.17 -10.61
N ALA A 357 -5.61 13.48 -9.57
CA ALA A 357 -6.44 12.93 -8.51
C ALA A 357 -7.17 14.04 -7.72
N MET A 358 -6.48 15.14 -7.39
CA MET A 358 -7.06 16.30 -6.73
C MET A 358 -8.15 16.96 -7.59
N LEU A 359 -7.87 17.17 -8.88
CA LEU A 359 -8.81 17.79 -9.80
C LEU A 359 -10.04 16.92 -10.01
N CYS A 360 -9.86 15.61 -10.22
CA CYS A 360 -10.96 14.68 -10.37
C CYS A 360 -11.84 14.64 -9.10
N SER A 361 -11.23 14.59 -7.90
CA SER A 361 -11.98 14.65 -6.65
C SER A 361 -12.84 15.92 -6.56
N ARG A 362 -12.28 17.09 -6.88
CA ARG A 362 -13.02 18.37 -6.86
C ARG A 362 -14.14 18.43 -7.89
N LEU A 363 -13.86 18.05 -9.14
CA LEU A 363 -14.78 18.23 -10.26
C LEU A 363 -15.83 17.12 -10.34
N LEU A 364 -15.48 15.86 -10.07
CA LEU A 364 -16.41 14.72 -10.21
C LEU A 364 -17.05 14.34 -8.87
N CYS A 365 -16.30 14.44 -7.76
CA CYS A 365 -16.73 13.98 -6.44
C CYS A 365 -16.97 15.11 -5.43
N LYS A 366 -17.02 16.37 -5.90
CA LYS A 366 -17.27 17.58 -5.11
C LYS A 366 -16.27 17.82 -3.96
N GLY A 367 -15.09 17.21 -4.01
CA GLY A 367 -14.11 17.22 -2.93
C GLY A 367 -14.42 16.27 -1.76
N ASN A 368 -15.56 15.58 -1.80
CA ASN A 368 -16.05 14.72 -0.72
C ASN A 368 -15.72 13.23 -0.91
N GLY A 369 -14.95 12.90 -1.94
CA GLY A 369 -14.53 11.54 -2.25
C GLY A 369 -13.38 11.52 -3.24
N ARG A 370 -12.80 10.34 -3.44
CA ARG A 370 -11.77 10.09 -4.46
C ARG A 370 -12.39 9.50 -5.73
N CYS A 371 -11.76 9.76 -6.87
CA CYS A 371 -12.11 9.10 -8.11
C CYS A 371 -11.55 7.68 -8.13
N VAL A 372 -12.40 6.73 -8.55
CA VAL A 372 -12.04 5.32 -8.70
C VAL A 372 -12.51 4.84 -10.07
N ARG A 373 -11.67 4.10 -10.78
CA ARG A 373 -11.97 3.52 -12.09
C ARG A 373 -13.20 2.62 -11.98
N LYS A 374 -14.21 2.83 -12.83
CA LYS A 374 -15.47 2.05 -12.80
C LYS A 374 -15.24 0.57 -13.09
N ASN A 375 -14.49 0.29 -14.14
CA ASN A 375 -14.04 -1.06 -14.46
C ASN A 375 -12.57 -1.18 -14.09
N TYR A 376 -12.26 -1.86 -12.98
CA TYR A 376 -10.90 -2.00 -12.49
C TYR A 376 -9.94 -2.59 -13.54
N ASN A 377 -10.44 -3.35 -14.53
CA ASN A 377 -9.64 -4.06 -15.52
C ASN A 377 -9.39 -3.29 -16.83
N THR A 378 -9.85 -2.04 -16.97
CA THR A 378 -9.53 -1.18 -18.13
C THR A 378 -8.26 -0.37 -17.89
N ALA A 379 -7.71 0.24 -18.95
CA ALA A 379 -6.47 1.01 -18.92
C ALA A 379 -6.70 2.53 -18.86
N HIS A 380 -7.64 2.98 -18.02
CA HIS A 380 -7.90 4.41 -17.80
C HIS A 380 -7.20 4.90 -16.53
N TYR A 381 -6.49 6.00 -16.63
CA TYR A 381 -5.64 6.53 -15.56
C TYR A 381 -6.03 7.96 -15.20
N LEU A 382 -5.71 8.36 -13.97
CA LEU A 382 -5.85 9.73 -13.52
C LEU A 382 -4.57 10.50 -13.89
N HIS A 383 -4.55 11.03 -15.12
CA HIS A 383 -3.49 11.92 -15.60
C HIS A 383 -4.08 13.21 -16.16
N LEU A 384 -3.30 14.29 -16.07
CA LEU A 384 -3.63 15.54 -16.75
C LEU A 384 -3.22 15.45 -18.22
N ASN A 385 -4.12 15.86 -19.12
CA ASN A 385 -3.86 15.93 -20.54
C ASN A 385 -2.81 17.04 -20.82
N PRO A 386 -1.65 16.71 -21.44
CA PRO A 386 -0.59 17.68 -21.70
C PRO A 386 -0.96 18.77 -22.71
N SER A 387 -2.02 18.59 -23.48
CA SER A 387 -2.58 19.63 -24.37
C SER A 387 -3.41 20.67 -23.60
N SER A 388 -3.96 20.29 -22.44
CA SER A 388 -4.84 21.12 -21.61
C SER A 388 -4.15 21.69 -20.36
N PHE A 389 -3.08 21.04 -19.91
CA PHE A 389 -2.36 21.38 -18.67
C PHE A 389 -0.85 21.45 -18.88
N ARG A 390 -0.23 22.38 -18.15
CA ARG A 390 1.22 22.45 -17.96
C ARG A 390 1.56 22.20 -16.50
N ILE A 391 2.58 21.38 -16.26
CA ILE A 391 3.17 21.16 -14.95
C ILE A 391 4.41 22.05 -14.87
N LEU A 392 4.37 23.00 -13.95
CA LEU A 392 5.39 24.01 -13.77
C LEU A 392 5.97 23.91 -12.36
N LYS A 393 7.21 24.39 -12.19
CA LYS A 393 7.81 24.57 -10.88
C LYS A 393 7.78 26.06 -10.54
N ALA A 394 7.11 26.42 -9.45
CA ALA A 394 7.00 27.79 -8.97
C ALA A 394 7.29 27.84 -7.47
N SER A 395 8.20 28.72 -7.04
CA SER A 395 8.61 28.85 -5.63
C SER A 395 8.98 27.51 -4.97
N GLY A 396 9.74 26.68 -5.69
CA GLY A 396 10.18 25.37 -5.20
C GLY A 396 9.09 24.30 -5.10
N LYS A 397 7.87 24.55 -5.60
CA LYS A 397 6.76 23.57 -5.61
C LYS A 397 6.25 23.30 -7.03
N TYR A 398 5.69 22.11 -7.23
CA TYR A 398 5.01 21.79 -8.48
C TYR A 398 3.59 22.36 -8.50
N VAL A 399 3.21 22.95 -9.63
CA VAL A 399 1.88 23.51 -9.87
C VAL A 399 1.41 23.04 -11.24
N ALA A 400 0.23 22.43 -11.28
CA ALA A 400 -0.47 22.17 -12.53
C ALA A 400 -1.38 23.37 -12.85
N VAL A 401 -1.23 23.93 -14.05
CA VAL A 401 -2.01 25.06 -14.54
C VAL A 401 -2.66 24.66 -15.87
N GLY A 402 -3.97 24.84 -15.96
CA GLY A 402 -4.69 24.50 -17.18
C GLY A 402 -6.20 24.47 -17.02
N LEU A 403 -6.92 24.29 -18.12
CA LEU A 403 -8.37 24.13 -18.14
C LEU A 403 -8.70 22.81 -18.85
N PRO A 404 -9.39 21.86 -18.20
CA PRO A 404 -9.72 20.59 -18.86
C PRO A 404 -10.68 20.85 -20.02
N SER A 405 -10.42 20.20 -21.16
CA SER A 405 -11.32 20.25 -22.31
C SER A 405 -12.62 19.49 -22.03
N ALA A 406 -13.65 19.71 -22.86
CA ALA A 406 -14.88 18.93 -22.77
C ALA A 406 -14.62 17.41 -22.95
N SER A 407 -13.66 17.05 -23.79
CA SER A 407 -13.25 15.64 -24.00
C SER A 407 -12.60 15.05 -22.74
N ASP A 408 -11.71 15.81 -22.08
CA ASP A 408 -11.06 15.37 -20.82
C ASP A 408 -12.11 15.07 -19.75
N LEU A 409 -13.10 15.95 -19.60
CA LEU A 409 -14.17 15.79 -18.62
C LEU A 409 -15.12 14.63 -18.96
N SER A 410 -15.46 14.45 -20.23
CA SER A 410 -16.26 13.32 -20.70
C SER A 410 -15.55 12.00 -20.43
N ASN A 411 -14.24 11.92 -20.68
CA ASN A 411 -13.45 10.73 -20.40
C ASN A 411 -13.48 10.35 -18.91
N TRP A 412 -13.40 11.34 -18.01
CA TRP A 412 -13.51 11.09 -16.57
C TRP A 412 -14.91 10.60 -16.16
N VAL A 413 -15.97 11.24 -16.67
CA VAL A 413 -17.35 10.83 -16.37
C VAL A 413 -17.64 9.42 -16.88
N GLU A 414 -17.10 9.05 -18.03
CA GLU A 414 -17.26 7.73 -18.62
C GLU A 414 -16.54 6.66 -17.78
N ASN A 415 -15.30 6.92 -17.37
CA ASN A 415 -14.40 5.88 -16.86
C ASN A 415 -14.21 5.86 -15.34
N PHE A 416 -14.60 6.92 -14.63
CA PHE A 416 -14.43 7.05 -13.18
C PHE A 416 -15.76 7.27 -12.45
N THR A 417 -15.83 6.78 -11.21
CA THR A 417 -16.89 7.04 -10.25
C THR A 417 -16.27 7.56 -8.95
N CYS A 418 -17.10 7.85 -7.96
CA CYS A 418 -16.66 8.35 -6.67
C CYS A 418 -16.73 7.27 -5.59
N GLN A 419 -15.67 7.17 -4.79
CA GLN A 419 -15.69 6.54 -3.48
C GLN A 419 -15.64 7.63 -2.41
N CYS A 420 -16.69 7.73 -1.60
CA CYS A 420 -16.85 8.83 -0.66
C CYS A 420 -15.96 8.68 0.57
N TYR A 421 -15.55 9.82 1.13
CA TYR A 421 -14.87 9.83 2.41
C TYR A 421 -15.84 9.59 3.56
N ALA A 422 -15.38 8.94 4.61
CA ALA A 422 -16.18 8.66 5.80
C ALA A 422 -16.75 9.95 6.41
N GLY A 423 -18.06 9.97 6.67
CA GLY A 423 -18.77 11.15 7.17
C GLY A 423 -19.19 12.15 6.08
N TRP A 424 -18.89 11.89 4.80
CA TRP A 424 -19.26 12.76 3.69
C TRP A 424 -20.19 12.06 2.71
N SER A 425 -21.03 12.85 2.03
CA SER A 425 -21.82 12.40 0.88
C SER A 425 -21.19 12.88 -0.42
N CYS A 426 -21.03 11.96 -1.36
CA CYS A 426 -20.51 12.22 -2.69
C CYS A 426 -21.25 11.33 -3.71
N PHE A 427 -21.27 11.78 -4.95
CA PHE A 427 -21.77 11.00 -6.09
C PHE A 427 -21.15 11.58 -7.35
N PRO A 428 -20.94 10.78 -8.41
CA PRO A 428 -20.35 11.26 -9.65
C PRO A 428 -21.26 12.32 -10.28
N LYS A 429 -20.92 13.60 -10.09
CA LYS A 429 -21.60 14.75 -10.69
C LYS A 429 -20.56 15.78 -11.10
N LEU A 430 -20.29 15.80 -12.40
CA LEU A 430 -19.31 16.70 -12.99
C LEU A 430 -19.68 18.17 -12.76
N ARG A 431 -18.75 18.92 -12.17
CA ARG A 431 -18.71 20.37 -12.17
C ARG A 431 -17.73 20.83 -13.25
N ARG A 432 -18.23 21.54 -14.26
CA ARG A 432 -17.39 22.07 -15.33
C ARG A 432 -16.72 23.37 -14.86
N PRO A 433 -15.38 23.43 -14.81
CA PRO A 433 -14.69 24.67 -14.47
C PRO A 433 -14.84 25.68 -15.62
N THR A 434 -15.05 26.95 -15.29
CA THR A 434 -15.09 28.07 -16.25
C THR A 434 -13.81 28.90 -16.24
N GLN A 435 -12.90 28.60 -15.31
CA GLN A 435 -11.65 29.33 -15.10
C GLN A 435 -10.47 28.36 -15.10
N VAL A 436 -9.29 28.89 -15.44
CA VAL A 436 -8.03 28.15 -15.35
C VAL A 436 -7.86 27.59 -13.94
N GLN A 437 -7.58 26.29 -13.87
CA GLN A 437 -7.34 25.58 -12.63
C GLN A 437 -5.86 25.72 -12.25
N LEU A 438 -5.62 26.09 -11.00
CA LEU A 438 -4.28 26.13 -10.40
C LEU A 438 -4.24 25.11 -9.26
N ILE A 439 -3.47 24.04 -9.43
CA ILE A 439 -3.39 22.92 -8.48
C ILE A 439 -1.96 22.84 -7.98
N ARG A 440 -1.76 23.16 -6.70
CA ARG A 440 -0.47 23.00 -6.03
C ARG A 440 -0.38 21.57 -5.49
N VAL A 441 0.67 20.86 -5.89
CA VAL A 441 0.97 19.47 -5.48
C VAL A 441 1.73 19.45 -4.16
#